data_AF-A0A1E7EV03-F1
#
_entry.id   AF-A0A1E7EV03-F1
#
_cell.length_a   1.000
_cell.length_b   1.000
_cell.length_c   1.000
_cell.angle_alpha   90.00
_cell.angle_beta   90.00
_cell.angle_gamma   90.00
#
_symmetry.space_group_name_H-M   'P 1'
#
loop_
_entity.id
_entity.type
_entity.pdbx_description
1 polymer ?
#
loop_
_entity_poly.entity_id
_entity_poly.type
_entity_poly.pdbx_seq_one_letter_code
_entity_poly.pdbx_strand_id
1 'polypeptide(L)'
;MVPNGPAGTRMIVAVTGKVYGPALNGEVVAPTSEWATIGSNGVLAGIDLRAVIRTDDGQLIYQHVIGRTAQDLPDNPSNFIIRSGVTFEASPGKYQYLNNKFVFGHGTMTGDKIKVEYYDTS
;
A
#
# COMPACT_ATOMS: atom_id res chain seq x y z
N MET A 1 -3.81 9.57 -16.06
CA MET A 1 -2.42 9.12 -16.20
C MET A 1 -1.58 10.26 -16.75
N VAL A 2 -0.30 10.32 -16.40
CA VAL A 2 0.70 11.24 -16.99
C VAL A 2 1.78 10.37 -17.64
N PRO A 3 1.80 10.25 -18.98
CA PRO A 3 2.72 9.36 -19.67
C PRO A 3 4.15 9.91 -19.68
N ASN A 4 5.14 9.01 -19.65
CA ASN A 4 6.55 9.29 -19.96
C ASN A 4 7.18 10.47 -19.18
N GLY A 5 6.85 10.61 -17.90
CA GLY A 5 7.54 11.54 -17.01
C GLY A 5 8.97 11.07 -16.69
N PRO A 6 9.78 11.90 -16.00
CA PRO A 6 11.16 11.55 -15.67
C PRO A 6 11.33 10.25 -14.86
N ALA A 7 10.30 9.88 -14.09
CA ALA A 7 10.26 8.63 -13.32
C ALA A 7 9.50 7.48 -14.01
N GLY A 8 8.99 7.69 -15.23
CA GLY A 8 8.06 6.79 -15.93
C GLY A 8 6.65 7.36 -16.05
N THR A 9 5.69 6.50 -16.40
CA THR A 9 4.27 6.87 -16.51
C THR A 9 3.63 6.88 -15.12
N ARG A 10 3.06 8.01 -14.72
CA ARG A 10 2.32 8.14 -13.46
C ARG A 10 0.86 7.75 -13.66
N MET A 11 0.38 6.84 -12.82
CA MET A 11 -1.03 6.45 -12.74
C MET A 11 -1.53 6.75 -11.32
N ILE A 12 -2.70 7.38 -11.21
CA ILE A 12 -3.33 7.64 -9.91
C ILE A 12 -4.64 6.88 -9.91
N VAL A 13 -4.82 5.99 -8.93
CA VAL A 13 -6.02 5.15 -8.82
C VAL A 13 -6.61 5.25 -7.41
N ALA A 14 -7.93 5.25 -7.35
CA ALA A 14 -8.64 5.10 -6.08
C ALA A 14 -8.43 3.67 -5.56
N VAL A 15 -8.29 3.53 -4.25
CA VAL A 15 -8.11 2.23 -3.59
C VAL A 15 -9.16 2.11 -2.48
N THR A 16 -9.77 0.92 -2.40
CA THR A 16 -10.63 0.50 -1.29
C THR A 16 -10.07 -0.80 -0.74
N GLY A 17 -10.26 -1.06 0.56
CA GLY A 17 -9.73 -2.27 1.17
C GLY A 17 -10.09 -2.42 2.63
N LYS A 18 -9.61 -3.51 3.21
CA LYS A 18 -9.74 -3.82 4.64
C LYS A 18 -8.38 -4.17 5.22
N VAL A 19 -8.21 -3.87 6.49
CA VAL A 19 -7.04 -4.25 7.29
C VAL A 19 -7.55 -5.13 8.42
N TYR A 20 -6.88 -6.24 8.66
CA TYR A 20 -7.26 -7.17 9.73
C TYR A 20 -6.02 -7.88 10.29
N GLY A 21 -6.05 -8.16 11.59
CA GLY A 21 -4.95 -8.80 12.29
C GLY A 21 -4.99 -8.53 13.80
N PRO A 22 -4.03 -9.10 14.55
CA PRO A 22 -4.00 -8.95 16.01
C PRO A 22 -3.75 -7.52 16.47
N ALA A 23 -3.05 -6.71 15.67
CA ALA A 23 -2.70 -5.34 16.01
C ALA A 23 -3.71 -4.29 15.52
N LEU A 24 -4.39 -4.55 14.40
CA LEU A 24 -5.20 -3.55 13.72
C LEU A 24 -6.32 -4.21 12.90
N ASN A 25 -7.55 -3.77 13.10
CA ASN A 25 -8.72 -4.16 12.32
C ASN A 25 -9.50 -2.91 11.91
N GLY A 26 -9.91 -2.85 10.65
CA GLY A 26 -10.64 -1.72 10.09
C GLY A 26 -10.76 -1.73 8.57
N GLU A 27 -11.16 -0.60 8.03
CA GLU A 27 -11.41 -0.39 6.61
C GLU A 27 -10.68 0.84 6.07
N VAL A 28 -10.25 0.76 4.81
CA VAL A 28 -9.68 1.91 4.10
C VAL A 28 -10.81 2.81 3.65
N VAL A 29 -10.77 4.08 4.06
CA VAL A 29 -11.81 5.07 3.77
C VAL A 29 -11.30 6.16 2.84
N ALA A 30 -12.22 6.77 2.10
CA ALA A 30 -11.91 7.93 1.26
C ALA A 30 -11.67 9.19 2.11
N PRO A 31 -10.79 10.11 1.68
CA PRO A 31 -9.97 10.03 0.47
C PRO A 31 -8.76 9.11 0.64
N THR A 32 -8.52 8.23 -0.35
CA THR A 32 -7.35 7.36 -0.46
C THR A 32 -7.00 7.18 -1.93
N SER A 33 -5.72 7.19 -2.28
CA SER A 33 -5.27 6.88 -3.65
C SER A 33 -3.87 6.30 -3.67
N GLU A 34 -3.60 5.52 -4.71
CA GLU A 34 -2.28 5.00 -5.06
C GLU A 34 -1.70 5.83 -6.20
N TRP A 35 -0.49 6.35 -6.01
CA TRP A 35 0.29 7.02 -7.04
C TRP A 35 1.27 6.01 -7.65
N ALA A 36 0.76 5.10 -8.48
CA ALA A 36 1.55 4.07 -9.12
C ALA A 36 2.52 4.65 -10.16
N THR A 37 3.72 4.06 -10.24
CA THR A 37 4.68 4.34 -11.31
C THR A 37 4.82 3.14 -12.22
N ILE A 38 4.53 3.33 -13.51
CA ILE A 38 4.80 2.35 -14.56
C ILE A 38 6.16 2.70 -15.18
N GLY A 39 7.09 1.74 -15.16
CA GLY A 39 8.43 1.89 -15.71
C GLY A 39 8.45 2.04 -17.23
N SER A 40 9.61 2.40 -17.78
CA SER A 40 9.78 2.53 -19.24
C SER A 40 9.56 1.23 -20.01
N ASN A 41 9.70 0.08 -19.35
CA ASN A 41 9.38 -1.25 -19.88
C ASN A 41 7.88 -1.57 -19.86
N GLY A 42 7.01 -0.63 -19.46
CA GLY A 42 5.57 -0.82 -19.38
C GLY A 42 5.11 -1.62 -18.15
N VAL A 43 6.03 -1.97 -17.24
CA VAL A 43 5.75 -2.80 -16.07
C VAL A 43 5.50 -1.90 -14.86
N LEU A 44 4.52 -2.23 -14.00
CA LEU A 44 4.35 -1.56 -12.71
C LEU A 44 5.67 -1.69 -11.93
N ALA A 45 6.21 -0.56 -11.48
CA ALA A 45 7.53 -0.48 -10.88
C ALA A 45 7.52 0.08 -9.45
N GLY A 46 6.62 1.03 -9.16
CA GLY A 46 6.59 1.75 -7.90
C GLY A 46 5.19 1.89 -7.32
N ILE A 47 5.13 1.83 -5.99
CA ILE A 47 3.94 2.01 -5.15
C ILE A 47 4.17 3.22 -4.25
N ASP A 48 3.18 4.09 -4.17
CA ASP A 48 3.10 5.25 -3.28
C ASP A 48 1.63 5.48 -2.88
N LEU A 49 1.16 4.69 -1.91
CA LEU A 49 -0.21 4.72 -1.40
C LEU A 49 -0.27 5.61 -0.16
N ARG A 50 -1.21 6.55 -0.17
CA ARG A 50 -1.60 7.33 1.00
C ARG A 50 -3.03 6.99 1.32
N ALA A 51 -3.23 6.34 2.47
CA ALA A 51 -4.51 5.79 2.88
C ALA A 51 -4.92 6.30 4.26
N VAL A 52 -6.22 6.34 4.49
CA VAL A 52 -6.81 6.51 5.82
C VAL A 52 -7.52 5.22 6.20
N ILE A 53 -7.16 4.64 7.34
CA ILE A 53 -7.81 3.48 7.92
C ILE A 53 -8.76 3.98 9.01
N ARG A 54 -10.03 3.59 8.92
CA ARG A 54 -10.98 3.70 10.03
C ARG A 54 -11.02 2.36 10.75
N THR A 55 -10.63 2.35 12.02
CA THR A 55 -10.65 1.16 12.86
C THR A 55 -12.07 0.78 13.26
N ASP A 56 -12.26 -0.47 13.68
CA ASP A 56 -13.58 -0.96 14.12
C ASP A 56 -14.13 -0.19 15.35
N ASP A 57 -13.25 0.42 16.16
CA ASP A 57 -13.60 1.30 17.27
C ASP A 57 -13.63 2.80 16.90
N GLY A 58 -13.62 3.11 15.60
CA GLY A 58 -13.90 4.44 15.06
C GLY A 58 -12.72 5.42 15.02
N GLN A 59 -11.49 4.99 15.32
CA GLN A 59 -10.30 5.83 15.23
C GLN A 59 -9.79 5.90 13.79
N LEU A 60 -9.20 7.05 13.43
CA LEU A 60 -8.57 7.25 12.12
C LEU A 60 -7.06 7.13 12.24
N ILE A 61 -6.46 6.41 11.30
CA ILE A 61 -5.02 6.21 11.20
C ILE A 61 -4.63 6.52 9.76
N TYR A 62 -3.71 7.46 9.58
CA TYR A 62 -3.07 7.68 8.29
C TYR A 62 -1.99 6.61 8.08
N GLN A 63 -1.94 6.06 6.88
CA GLN A 63 -0.95 5.07 6.45
C GLN A 63 -0.25 5.59 5.19
N HIS A 64 1.08 5.58 5.21
CA HIS A 64 1.89 5.82 4.03
C HIS A 64 2.66 4.56 3.67
N VAL A 65 2.44 4.06 2.45
CA VAL A 65 3.10 2.87 1.92
C VAL A 65 3.96 3.30 0.74
N ILE A 66 5.25 2.98 0.80
CA ILE A 66 6.17 3.11 -0.34
C ILE A 66 6.72 1.73 -0.67
N GLY A 67 6.73 1.38 -1.95
CA GLY A 67 7.18 0.05 -2.35
C GLY A 67 7.63 -0.07 -3.79
N ARG A 68 8.07 -1.28 -4.11
CA ARG A 68 8.42 -1.74 -5.46
C ARG A 68 7.65 -2.99 -5.79
N THR A 69 7.40 -3.16 -7.07
CA THR A 69 6.83 -4.38 -7.63
C THR A 69 7.85 -5.10 -8.50
N ALA A 70 7.76 -6.42 -8.51
CA ALA A 70 8.44 -7.27 -9.48
C ALA A 70 7.38 -8.12 -10.18
N GLN A 71 7.44 -8.21 -11.50
CA GLN A 71 6.55 -9.09 -12.25
C GLN A 71 6.87 -10.54 -11.87
N ASP A 72 5.84 -11.31 -11.56
CA ASP A 72 5.97 -12.74 -11.27
C ASP A 72 6.06 -13.50 -12.61
N LEU A 73 7.27 -13.95 -12.98
CA LEU A 73 7.53 -14.68 -14.20
C LEU A 73 7.60 -16.18 -13.84
N PRO A 74 6.51 -16.94 -14.05
CA PRO A 74 6.31 -17.59 -15.36
C PRO A 74 4.87 -17.66 -15.90
N ASP A 75 3.81 -17.38 -15.12
CA ASP A 75 2.45 -17.86 -15.45
C ASP A 75 1.43 -16.77 -15.83
N ASN A 76 1.64 -15.49 -15.48
CA ASN A 76 0.72 -14.41 -15.85
C ASN A 76 1.38 -13.02 -15.78
N PRO A 77 1.45 -12.25 -16.88
CA PRO A 77 2.06 -10.92 -16.90
C PRO A 77 1.33 -9.87 -16.04
N SER A 78 0.11 -10.16 -15.56
CA SER A 78 -0.67 -9.30 -14.67
C SER A 78 -0.42 -9.57 -13.19
N ASN A 79 0.47 -10.51 -12.86
CA ASN A 79 0.81 -10.85 -11.49
C ASN A 79 2.09 -10.15 -11.05
N PHE A 80 2.07 -9.60 -9.84
CA PHE A 80 3.20 -8.89 -9.28
C PHE A 80 3.44 -9.29 -7.83
N ILE A 81 4.72 -9.41 -7.48
CA ILE A 81 5.17 -9.44 -6.09
C ILE A 81 5.39 -8.00 -5.62
N ILE A 82 4.83 -7.65 -4.47
CA ILE A 82 4.91 -6.35 -3.81
C ILE A 82 5.88 -6.45 -2.64
N ARG A 83 6.82 -5.49 -2.55
CA ARG A 83 7.65 -5.27 -1.36
C ARG A 83 7.54 -3.80 -0.96
N SER A 84 7.20 -3.53 0.29
CA SER A 84 6.90 -2.18 0.77
C SER A 84 7.37 -1.92 2.19
N GLY A 85 7.58 -0.64 2.50
CA GLY A 85 7.71 -0.12 3.85
C GLY A 85 6.49 0.74 4.18
N VAL A 86 6.06 0.68 5.44
CA VAL A 86 4.85 1.35 5.93
C VAL A 86 5.15 2.14 7.19
N THR A 87 4.66 3.38 7.20
CA THR A 87 4.57 4.22 8.40
C THR A 87 3.12 4.60 8.68
N PHE A 88 2.86 5.03 9.91
CA PHE A 88 1.53 5.40 10.38
C PHE A 88 1.54 6.73 11.12
N GLU A 89 0.41 7.43 11.08
CA GLU A 89 0.12 8.54 11.99
C GLU A 89 -1.25 8.31 12.65
N ALA A 90 -1.25 8.30 13.97
CA ALA A 90 -2.41 8.12 14.83
C ALA A 90 -2.43 9.20 15.91
N SER A 91 -3.65 9.59 16.31
CA SER A 91 -3.86 10.49 17.45
C SER A 91 -3.45 9.83 18.78
N PRO A 92 -3.21 10.62 19.85
CA PRO A 92 -2.92 10.07 21.17
C PRO A 92 -3.99 9.08 21.65
N GLY A 93 -3.56 7.96 22.24
CA GLY A 93 -4.45 6.90 22.71
C GLY A 93 -4.05 5.50 22.25
N LYS A 94 -5.06 4.64 22.04
CA LYS A 94 -4.90 3.19 21.81
C LYS A 94 -3.91 2.84 20.70
N TYR A 95 -3.93 3.56 19.59
CA TYR A 95 -3.09 3.28 18.42
C TYR A 95 -1.85 4.17 18.31
N GLN A 96 -1.59 5.05 19.28
CA GLN A 96 -0.45 5.98 19.24
C GLN A 96 0.90 5.27 19.10
N TYR A 97 1.01 4.03 19.59
CA TYR A 97 2.24 3.25 19.47
C TYR A 97 2.66 2.99 18.02
N LEU A 98 1.73 3.02 17.06
CA LEU A 98 2.01 2.84 15.63
C LEU A 98 2.88 3.97 15.05
N ASN A 99 2.87 5.17 15.66
CA ASN A 99 3.68 6.31 15.23
C ASN A 99 5.18 6.03 15.32
N ASN A 100 5.59 5.04 16.12
CA ASN A 100 6.99 4.64 16.30
C ASN A 100 7.32 3.32 15.58
N LYS A 101 6.44 2.85 14.69
CA LYS A 101 6.62 1.60 13.94
C LYS A 101 6.98 1.87 12.49
N PHE A 102 7.93 1.10 11.99
CA PHE A 102 8.19 0.91 10.58
C PHE A 102 7.91 -0.56 10.27
N VAL A 103 7.01 -0.82 9.33
CA VAL A 103 6.49 -2.16 9.08
C VAL A 103 6.82 -2.57 7.65
N PHE A 104 7.31 -3.79 7.48
CA PHE A 104 7.60 -4.35 6.16
C PHE A 104 6.37 -5.06 5.60
N GLY A 105 6.02 -4.77 4.35
CA GLY A 105 4.94 -5.43 3.63
C GLY A 105 5.44 -6.33 2.51
N HIS A 106 4.98 -7.58 2.49
CA HIS A 106 5.14 -8.51 1.36
C HIS A 106 3.77 -8.90 0.84
N GLY A 107 3.52 -8.73 -0.44
CA GLY A 107 2.23 -9.01 -1.02
C GLY A 107 2.26 -9.46 -2.46
N THR A 108 1.08 -9.71 -2.98
CA THR A 108 0.84 -10.03 -4.37
C THR A 108 -0.26 -9.14 -4.95
N MET A 109 -0.15 -8.87 -6.24
CA MET A 109 -1.24 -8.35 -7.07
C MET A 109 -1.59 -9.42 -8.10
N THR A 110 -2.88 -9.71 -8.26
CA THR A 110 -3.42 -10.63 -9.27
C THR A 110 -4.61 -9.95 -9.93
N GLY A 111 -4.42 -9.47 -11.17
CA GLY A 111 -5.40 -8.61 -11.82
C GLY A 111 -5.54 -7.28 -11.06
N ASP A 112 -6.74 -6.99 -10.56
CA ASP A 112 -7.06 -5.78 -9.78
C ASP A 112 -7.05 -6.02 -8.25
N LYS A 113 -6.75 -7.25 -7.80
CA LYS A 113 -6.74 -7.60 -6.38
C LYS A 113 -5.33 -7.55 -5.83
N ILE A 114 -5.19 -6.84 -4.71
CA ILE A 114 -3.93 -6.73 -3.95
C ILE A 114 -4.13 -7.38 -2.59
N LYS A 115 -3.19 -8.24 -2.19
CA LYS A 115 -3.09 -8.74 -0.81
C LYS A 115 -1.67 -8.49 -0.32
N VAL A 116 -1.52 -7.82 0.83
CA VAL A 116 -0.23 -7.55 1.45
C VAL A 116 -0.28 -8.02 2.90
N GLU A 117 0.74 -8.77 3.31
CA GLU A 117 0.98 -9.16 4.69
C GLU A 117 2.06 -8.24 5.28
N TYR A 118 1.82 -7.78 6.51
CA TYR A 118 2.64 -6.79 7.18
C TYR A 118 3.33 -7.39 8.40
N TYR A 119 4.63 -7.15 8.51
CA TYR A 119 5.48 -7.71 9.56
C TYR A 119 6.22 -6.58 10.27
N ASP A 120 6.08 -6.56 11.61
CA ASP A 120 6.87 -5.68 12.47
C ASP A 120 8.34 -6.09 12.40
N THR A 121 9.24 -5.10 12.36
CA THR A 121 10.68 -5.32 12.24
C THR A 121 11.42 -5.21 13.58
N SER A 122 10.70 -4.97 14.68
CA SER A 122 11.25 -4.92 16.05
C SER A 122 11.29 -6.26 16.74
#